data_AF-A0A950E1Q5-F1
#
_entry.id   AF-A0A950E1Q5-F1
#
_cell.length_a   1.000
_cell.length_b   1.000
_cell.length_c   1.000
_cell.angle_alpha   90.00
_cell.angle_beta   90.00
_cell.angle_gamma   90.00
#
_symmetry.space_group_name_H-M   'P 1'
#
loop_
_entity.id
_entity.type
_entity.pdbx_description
1 polymer ?
#
loop_
_entity_poly.entity_id
_entity_poly.type
_entity_poly.pdbx_seq_one_letter_code
_entity_poly.pdbx_strand_id
1 'polypeptide(L)'
;MRKTLLVIVIAVLLGIAGAAAVIAAAAAPPQVLHANQTAAVSTADHMLAEVVLPAGATEVPSEPAGDEQQLARSTELPLYRAEVDRHAFWTTPASPSAVIASFEANLPAGAKWWGDGSSGSSAFASYSLPAIDAPALGPRTLTVSAVELSDRSTGVRADAEVRYTAPRLAAQRIPPQAHVLDVTIANYNSSPLVSRTVTDRAQVRRIATVVDGLPFVASLRGVAFSCPALMPAPTDTFTFRASPAGA
;
A
#
# COMPACT_ATOMS: atom_id res chain seq x y z
N MET A 1 4.40 26.47 61.89
CA MET A 1 4.09 25.31 61.03
C MET A 1 2.95 25.71 60.09
N ARG A 2 3.28 25.91 58.81
CA ARG A 2 2.36 26.26 57.72
C ARG A 2 1.57 25.01 57.32
N LYS A 3 0.25 25.14 57.10
CA LYS A 3 -0.52 24.27 56.21
C LYS A 3 -1.12 25.13 55.12
N THR A 4 -0.55 24.96 53.93
CA THR A 4 -0.80 25.70 52.70
C THR A 4 -2.07 25.18 52.05
N LEU A 5 -3.10 26.02 51.90
CA LEU A 5 -4.21 25.81 50.99
C LEU A 5 -3.96 26.75 49.81
N LEU A 6 -3.47 26.23 48.69
CA LEU A 6 -3.25 27.01 47.47
C LEU A 6 -4.22 26.53 46.40
N VAL A 7 -5.33 27.26 46.31
CA VAL A 7 -6.25 27.27 45.17
C VAL A 7 -5.53 28.02 44.04
N ILE A 8 -5.23 27.35 42.93
CA ILE A 8 -4.68 28.01 41.74
C ILE A 8 -5.82 28.30 40.77
N VAL A 9 -6.24 29.57 40.77
CA VAL A 9 -7.00 30.25 39.71
C VAL A 9 -5.98 31.06 38.90
N ILE A 10 -5.75 30.72 37.63
CA ILE A 10 -5.02 31.57 36.65
C ILE A 10 -5.72 31.36 35.29
N ALA A 11 -6.68 32.21 34.92
CA ALA A 11 -6.54 33.51 34.24
C ALA A 11 -6.53 33.37 32.70
N VAL A 12 -7.74 33.45 32.13
CA VAL A 12 -8.01 33.84 30.75
C VAL A 12 -7.83 35.35 30.67
N LEU A 13 -6.91 35.87 29.85
CA LEU A 13 -6.98 37.23 29.32
C LEU A 13 -6.18 37.39 28.02
N LEU A 14 -6.75 38.22 27.16
CA LEU A 14 -6.56 38.41 25.73
C LEU A 14 -5.14 38.79 25.29
N GLY A 15 -4.71 38.23 24.15
CA GLY A 15 -3.71 38.81 23.27
C GLY A 15 -4.23 38.81 21.83
N ILE A 16 -4.76 39.96 21.38
CA ILE A 16 -5.08 40.21 19.97
C ILE A 16 -3.79 40.74 19.32
N ALA A 17 -3.09 39.87 18.61
CA ALA A 17 -2.10 40.25 17.60
C ALA A 17 -2.36 39.37 16.38
N GLY A 18 -2.62 40.01 15.23
CA GLY A 18 -3.11 39.37 14.02
C GLY A 18 -2.19 38.28 13.52
N ALA A 19 -2.58 37.03 13.77
CA ALA A 19 -2.17 35.91 12.95
C ALA A 19 -3.10 35.90 11.73
N ALA A 20 -2.56 36.22 10.55
CA ALA A 20 -3.14 35.76 9.31
C ALA A 20 -3.14 34.22 9.39
N ALA A 21 -4.23 33.66 9.90
CA ALA A 21 -4.48 32.24 9.82
C ALA A 21 -4.66 31.94 8.33
N VAL A 22 -3.56 31.55 7.69
CA VAL A 22 -3.65 30.67 6.52
C VAL A 22 -4.32 29.43 7.05
N ILE A 23 -5.66 29.40 6.98
CA ILE A 23 -6.41 28.17 7.06
C ILE A 23 -5.92 27.41 5.85
N ALA A 24 -4.88 26.58 6.04
CA ALA A 24 -4.55 25.54 5.10
C ALA A 24 -5.82 24.69 5.05
N ALA A 25 -6.68 24.98 4.07
CA ALA A 25 -7.86 24.19 3.82
C ALA A 25 -7.35 22.76 3.63
N ALA A 26 -7.72 21.87 4.54
CA ALA A 26 -7.40 20.46 4.39
C ALA A 26 -7.87 20.04 2.99
N ALA A 27 -6.93 19.55 2.18
CA ALA A 27 -7.21 19.21 0.78
C ALA A 27 -8.40 18.25 0.72
N ALA A 28 -9.29 18.46 -0.25
CA ALA A 28 -10.46 17.60 -0.40
C ALA A 28 -10.01 16.15 -0.71
N PRO A 29 -10.77 15.12 -0.31
CA PRO A 29 -10.38 13.72 -0.53
C PRO A 29 -9.98 13.37 -1.98
N PRO A 30 -10.66 13.89 -3.03
CA PRO A 30 -10.24 13.65 -4.41
C PRO A 30 -8.88 14.27 -4.76
N GLN A 31 -8.54 15.42 -4.16
CA GLN A 31 -7.26 16.09 -4.38
C GLN A 31 -6.13 15.30 -3.72
N VAL A 32 -6.33 14.82 -2.49
CA VAL A 32 -5.37 13.96 -1.78
C VAL A 32 -5.14 12.66 -2.56
N LEU A 33 -6.22 12.04 -3.07
CA LEU A 33 -6.13 10.85 -3.90
C LEU A 33 -5.25 11.09 -5.14
N HIS A 34 -5.54 12.16 -5.88
CA HIS A 34 -4.82 12.48 -7.11
C HIS A 34 -3.34 12.81 -6.84
N ALA A 35 -3.05 13.58 -5.78
CA ALA A 35 -1.69 13.91 -5.38
C ALA A 35 -0.89 12.66 -5.01
N ASN A 36 -1.47 11.78 -4.18
CA ASN A 36 -0.81 10.53 -3.76
C ASN A 36 -0.58 9.57 -4.94
N GLN A 37 -1.55 9.47 -5.85
CA GLN A 37 -1.39 8.67 -7.08
C GLN A 37 -0.27 9.23 -7.97
N THR A 38 -0.19 10.56 -8.13
CA THR A 38 0.87 11.21 -8.91
C THR A 38 2.26 10.97 -8.30
N ALA A 39 2.35 11.07 -6.97
CA ALA A 39 3.58 10.74 -6.24
C ALA A 39 3.98 9.26 -6.43
N ALA A 40 3.01 8.34 -6.43
CA ALA A 40 3.25 6.93 -6.68
C ALA A 40 3.75 6.65 -8.10
N VAL A 41 3.17 7.31 -9.12
CA VAL A 41 3.66 7.23 -10.51
C VAL A 41 5.11 7.72 -10.61
N SER A 42 5.39 8.91 -10.08
CA SER A 42 6.76 9.45 -10.11
C SER A 42 7.75 8.56 -9.37
N THR A 43 7.33 7.91 -8.29
CA THR A 43 8.17 6.99 -7.53
C THR A 43 8.44 5.71 -8.31
N ALA A 44 7.41 5.14 -8.96
CA ALA A 44 7.55 3.93 -9.77
C ALA A 44 8.44 4.18 -11.00
N ASP A 45 8.27 5.32 -11.67
CA ASP A 45 9.15 5.71 -12.79
C ASP A 45 10.61 5.89 -12.33
N HIS A 46 10.84 6.46 -11.14
CA HIS A 46 12.19 6.54 -10.56
C HIS A 46 12.79 5.17 -10.24
N MET A 47 11.99 4.26 -9.68
CA MET A 47 12.44 2.89 -9.39
C MET A 47 12.88 2.16 -10.66
N LEU A 48 12.17 2.33 -11.77
CA LEU A 48 12.56 1.75 -13.07
C LEU A 48 13.85 2.37 -13.61
N ALA A 49 14.03 3.69 -13.44
CA ALA A 49 15.24 4.39 -13.87
C ALA A 49 16.51 3.97 -13.08
N GLU A 50 16.34 3.43 -11.87
CA GLU A 50 17.43 2.93 -11.03
C GLU A 50 17.80 1.46 -11.32
N VAL A 51 17.06 0.76 -12.19
CA VAL A 51 17.36 -0.64 -12.53
C VAL A 51 18.70 -0.72 -13.27
N VAL A 52 19.66 -1.44 -12.68
CA VAL A 52 20.97 -1.70 -13.29
C VAL A 52 21.00 -3.12 -13.86
N LEU A 53 21.06 -3.19 -15.20
CA LEU A 53 21.16 -4.44 -15.96
C LEU A 53 22.61 -4.68 -16.44
N PRO A 54 22.94 -5.91 -16.87
CA PRO A 54 24.24 -6.22 -17.44
C PRO A 54 24.58 -5.30 -18.63
N ALA A 55 25.88 -5.05 -18.82
CA ALA A 55 26.37 -4.28 -19.95
C ALA A 55 25.86 -4.85 -21.29
N GLY A 56 25.43 -3.96 -22.19
CA GLY A 56 24.80 -4.34 -23.46
C GLY A 56 23.28 -4.49 -23.39
N ALA A 57 22.66 -4.34 -22.21
CA ALA A 57 21.22 -4.17 -22.12
C ALA A 57 20.77 -2.89 -22.86
N THR A 58 19.74 -3.03 -23.68
CA THR A 58 19.14 -1.93 -24.46
C THR A 58 17.66 -1.89 -24.15
N GLU A 59 17.16 -0.72 -23.73
CA GLU A 59 15.73 -0.51 -23.48
C GLU A 59 14.94 -0.59 -24.80
N VAL A 60 13.79 -1.23 -24.76
CA VAL A 60 12.88 -1.37 -25.89
C VAL A 60 11.49 -0.88 -25.52
N PRO A 61 10.75 -0.22 -26.44
CA PRO A 61 9.48 0.43 -26.12
C PRO A 61 8.30 -0.54 -25.91
N SER A 62 8.50 -1.83 -26.20
CA SER A 62 7.49 -2.87 -26.11
C SER A 62 8.12 -4.19 -25.72
N GLU A 63 7.28 -5.13 -25.28
CA GLU A 63 7.67 -6.50 -24.97
C GLU A 63 8.57 -7.12 -26.06
N PRO A 64 9.74 -7.68 -25.69
CA PRO A 64 10.59 -8.41 -26.63
C PRO A 64 9.88 -9.66 -27.17
N ALA A 65 9.91 -9.87 -28.49
CA ALA A 65 9.31 -11.04 -29.11
C ALA A 65 10.17 -12.30 -28.93
N GLY A 66 9.55 -13.47 -29.11
CA GLY A 66 10.28 -14.76 -29.15
C GLY A 66 10.37 -15.48 -27.80
N ASP A 67 9.52 -15.09 -26.84
CA ASP A 67 9.40 -15.66 -25.49
C ASP A 67 8.02 -16.32 -25.23
N GLU A 68 7.18 -16.45 -26.26
CA GLU A 68 5.79 -16.92 -26.15
C GLU A 68 4.90 -16.06 -25.22
N GLN A 69 5.16 -14.75 -25.14
CA GLN A 69 4.42 -13.79 -24.30
C GLN A 69 4.63 -14.00 -22.80
N GLN A 70 5.75 -14.59 -22.38
CA GLN A 70 6.08 -14.76 -20.97
C GLN A 70 6.28 -13.41 -20.26
N LEU A 71 6.75 -12.39 -20.98
CA LEU A 71 6.96 -11.04 -20.45
C LEU A 71 5.74 -10.11 -20.67
N ALA A 72 4.65 -10.57 -21.26
CA ALA A 72 3.48 -9.74 -21.56
C ALA A 72 2.78 -9.21 -20.30
N ARG A 73 2.99 -9.87 -19.16
CA ARG A 73 2.36 -9.57 -17.88
C ARG A 73 3.38 -9.62 -16.76
N SER A 74 3.10 -8.87 -15.70
CA SER A 74 3.85 -9.00 -14.45
C SER A 74 3.71 -10.42 -13.92
N THR A 75 4.80 -10.94 -13.34
CA THR A 75 4.81 -12.19 -12.58
C THR A 75 3.96 -12.06 -11.30
N GLU A 76 3.79 -10.83 -10.80
CA GLU A 76 2.94 -10.52 -9.66
C GLU A 76 1.58 -9.97 -10.15
N LEU A 77 0.49 -10.42 -9.52
CA LEU A 77 -0.84 -9.89 -9.84
C LEU A 77 -1.09 -8.64 -8.99
N PRO A 78 -1.50 -7.50 -9.58
CA PRO A 78 -1.88 -6.34 -8.80
C PRO A 78 -3.13 -6.67 -7.99
N LEU A 79 -2.98 -6.69 -6.68
CA LEU A 79 -4.07 -7.00 -5.76
C LEU A 79 -4.81 -5.72 -5.36
N TYR A 80 -4.13 -4.59 -5.32
CA TYR A 80 -4.68 -3.39 -4.67
C TYR A 80 -5.21 -2.38 -5.68
N ARG A 81 -6.31 -1.70 -5.32
CA ARG A 81 -6.88 -0.62 -6.13
C ARG A 81 -6.08 0.67 -6.00
N ALA A 82 -5.45 0.88 -4.84
CA ALA A 82 -4.59 2.02 -4.56
C ALA A 82 -3.12 1.63 -4.78
N GLU A 83 -2.82 1.22 -6.01
CA GLU A 83 -1.53 0.74 -6.46
C GLU A 83 -1.28 1.29 -7.86
N VAL A 84 -0.04 1.69 -8.10
CA VAL A 84 0.48 1.99 -9.42
C VAL A 84 1.41 0.86 -9.80
N ASP A 85 1.21 0.33 -10.99
CA ASP A 85 2.08 -0.66 -11.65
C ASP A 85 2.65 0.00 -12.91
N ARG A 86 3.98 0.11 -12.96
CA ARG A 86 4.74 0.61 -14.10
C ARG A 86 5.74 -0.45 -14.50
N HIS A 87 6.00 -0.56 -15.81
CA HIS A 87 6.98 -1.50 -16.30
C HIS A 87 7.81 -0.90 -17.43
N ALA A 88 8.99 -1.47 -17.61
CA ALA A 88 9.90 -1.20 -18.72
C ALA A 88 10.51 -2.51 -19.23
N PHE A 89 10.98 -2.48 -20.47
CA PHE A 89 11.50 -3.65 -21.17
C PHE A 89 12.90 -3.41 -21.70
N TRP A 90 13.72 -4.46 -21.69
CA TRP A 90 15.05 -4.44 -22.27
C TRP A 90 15.34 -5.74 -23.03
N THR A 91 16.33 -5.69 -23.90
CA THR A 91 16.99 -6.87 -24.49
C THR A 91 18.47 -6.85 -24.14
N THR A 92 19.08 -8.00 -23.86
CA THR A 92 20.51 -8.11 -23.53
C THR A 92 21.10 -9.42 -24.04
N PRO A 93 22.40 -9.48 -24.41
CA PRO A 93 23.08 -10.74 -24.72
C PRO A 93 23.42 -11.57 -23.47
N ALA A 94 23.27 -11.02 -22.27
CA ALA A 94 23.51 -11.76 -21.02
C ALA A 94 22.45 -12.85 -20.80
N SER A 95 22.78 -13.92 -20.07
CA SER A 95 21.81 -14.95 -19.70
C SER A 95 20.77 -14.42 -18.70
N PRO A 96 19.58 -15.06 -18.58
CA PRO A 96 18.59 -14.67 -17.58
C PRO A 96 19.14 -14.64 -16.15
N SER A 97 19.98 -15.62 -15.79
CA SER A 97 20.65 -15.66 -14.48
C SER A 97 21.62 -14.51 -14.25
N ALA A 98 22.35 -14.07 -15.29
CA ALA A 98 23.26 -12.94 -15.20
C ALA A 98 22.51 -11.61 -15.06
N VAL A 99 21.32 -11.50 -15.67
CA VAL A 99 20.42 -10.35 -15.48
C VAL A 99 20.01 -10.24 -14.01
N ILE A 100 19.50 -11.33 -13.42
CA ILE A 100 19.08 -11.32 -12.02
C ILE A 100 20.25 -11.02 -11.08
N ALA A 101 21.42 -11.65 -11.30
CA ALA A 101 22.61 -11.37 -10.49
C ALA A 101 23.05 -9.89 -10.56
N SER A 102 22.97 -9.26 -11.74
CA SER A 102 23.26 -7.82 -11.89
C SER A 102 22.26 -6.95 -11.14
N PHE A 103 20.96 -7.28 -11.25
CA PHE A 103 19.91 -6.56 -10.54
C PHE A 103 20.12 -6.65 -9.02
N GLU A 104 20.33 -7.85 -8.48
CA GLU A 104 20.53 -8.07 -7.05
C GLU A 104 21.78 -7.38 -6.49
N ALA A 105 22.87 -7.35 -7.28
CA ALA A 105 24.10 -6.68 -6.91
C ALA A 105 23.97 -5.15 -6.82
N ASN A 106 22.91 -4.57 -7.39
CA ASN A 106 22.68 -3.14 -7.48
C ASN A 106 21.37 -2.68 -6.79
N LEU A 107 20.82 -3.51 -5.90
CA LEU A 107 19.61 -3.15 -5.18
C LEU A 107 19.80 -1.89 -4.31
N PRO A 108 18.75 -1.04 -4.20
CA PRO A 108 18.75 0.07 -3.27
C PRO A 108 19.00 -0.38 -1.83
N ALA A 109 19.67 0.47 -1.05
CA ALA A 109 19.93 0.19 0.36
C ALA A 109 18.62 -0.09 1.13
N GLY A 110 18.62 -1.17 1.91
CA GLY A 110 17.46 -1.58 2.70
C GLY A 110 16.39 -2.37 1.94
N ALA A 111 16.63 -2.72 0.67
CA ALA A 111 15.82 -3.69 -0.04
C ALA A 111 15.75 -5.02 0.72
N LYS A 112 14.58 -5.64 0.75
CA LYS A 112 14.32 -6.92 1.40
C LYS A 112 13.79 -7.90 0.39
N TRP A 113 14.37 -9.10 0.39
CA TRP A 113 13.91 -10.19 -0.46
C TRP A 113 12.42 -10.49 -0.24
N TRP A 114 11.70 -10.68 -1.34
CA TRP A 114 10.28 -10.99 -1.36
C TRP A 114 10.00 -12.35 -2.02
N GLY A 115 10.70 -12.64 -3.12
CA GLY A 115 10.61 -13.92 -3.82
C GLY A 115 11.52 -13.98 -5.03
N ASP A 116 11.83 -15.19 -5.48
CA ASP A 116 12.65 -15.46 -6.66
C ASP A 116 12.27 -16.82 -7.26
N GLY A 117 12.70 -17.05 -8.48
CA GLY A 117 12.55 -18.35 -9.14
C GLY A 117 13.33 -18.42 -10.43
N SER A 118 13.65 -19.65 -10.83
CA SER A 118 14.35 -19.89 -12.10
C SER A 118 13.89 -21.18 -12.75
N SER A 119 13.93 -21.17 -14.07
CA SER A 119 13.86 -22.33 -14.94
C SER A 119 15.01 -22.22 -15.96
N GLY A 120 15.30 -23.29 -16.71
CA GLY A 120 16.47 -23.31 -17.61
C GLY A 120 16.56 -22.11 -18.58
N SER A 121 15.43 -21.52 -18.96
CA SER A 121 15.33 -20.39 -19.88
C SER A 121 14.73 -19.12 -19.27
N SER A 122 14.44 -19.08 -17.97
CA SER A 122 13.85 -17.89 -17.34
C SER A 122 14.27 -17.73 -15.88
N ALA A 123 14.31 -16.50 -15.40
CA ALA A 123 14.58 -16.21 -14.00
C ALA A 123 13.84 -14.93 -13.58
N PHE A 124 13.43 -14.84 -12.33
CA PHE A 124 12.91 -13.61 -11.75
C PHE A 124 13.39 -13.43 -10.32
N ALA A 125 13.40 -12.17 -9.88
CA ALA A 125 13.58 -11.80 -8.49
C ALA A 125 12.74 -10.57 -8.14
N SER A 126 12.16 -10.57 -6.95
CA SER A 126 11.30 -9.53 -6.39
C SER A 126 11.83 -9.07 -5.05
N TYR A 127 11.86 -7.75 -4.86
CA TYR A 127 12.32 -7.12 -3.62
C TYR A 127 11.35 -6.03 -3.15
N SER A 128 11.03 -6.06 -1.86
CA SER A 128 10.37 -4.95 -1.17
C SER A 128 11.39 -3.85 -0.86
N LEU A 129 11.09 -2.62 -1.26
CA LEU A 129 11.92 -1.45 -0.96
C LEU A 129 11.43 -0.75 0.32
N PRO A 130 12.31 -0.01 1.03
CA PRO A 130 11.92 0.77 2.20
C PRO A 130 10.74 1.72 1.92
N ALA A 131 9.89 2.01 2.89
CA ALA A 131 8.87 3.04 2.71
C ALA A 131 9.52 4.42 2.59
N ILE A 132 9.00 5.24 1.68
CA ILE A 132 9.27 6.68 1.59
C ILE A 132 7.95 7.41 1.77
N ASP A 133 7.96 8.58 2.39
CA ASP A 133 6.75 9.42 2.54
C ASP A 133 5.50 8.64 3.02
N ALA A 134 5.68 7.87 4.09
CA ALA A 134 4.70 6.93 4.66
C ALA A 134 3.23 7.41 4.79
N PRO A 135 2.90 8.70 5.03
CA PRO A 135 1.49 9.11 5.00
C PRO A 135 0.86 9.06 3.59
N ALA A 136 1.64 9.26 2.52
CA ALA A 136 1.16 9.27 1.14
C ALA A 136 1.40 7.95 0.41
N LEU A 137 2.57 7.33 0.61
CA LEU A 137 3.01 6.14 -0.08
C LEU A 137 3.13 4.95 0.88
N GLY A 138 2.75 3.78 0.37
CA GLY A 138 2.77 2.51 1.08
C GLY A 138 3.97 1.65 0.68
N PRO A 139 3.81 0.30 0.79
CA PRO A 139 4.79 -0.64 0.30
C PRO A 139 5.17 -0.40 -1.16
N ARG A 140 6.44 -0.66 -1.47
CA ARG A 140 7.03 -0.56 -2.80
C ARG A 140 7.71 -1.88 -3.14
N THR A 141 7.46 -2.41 -4.33
CA THR A 141 8.07 -3.65 -4.81
C THR A 141 8.71 -3.40 -6.16
N LEU A 142 9.91 -3.93 -6.35
CA LEU A 142 10.60 -3.96 -7.64
C LEU A 142 10.86 -5.42 -8.01
N THR A 143 10.34 -5.82 -9.16
CA THR A 143 10.47 -7.18 -9.69
C THR A 143 11.16 -7.11 -11.03
N VAL A 144 12.13 -7.99 -11.27
CA VAL A 144 12.78 -8.18 -12.56
C VAL A 144 12.54 -9.61 -13.01
N SER A 145 12.02 -9.77 -14.22
CA SER A 145 11.85 -11.05 -14.91
C SER A 145 12.70 -11.05 -16.18
N ALA A 146 13.40 -12.15 -16.43
CA ALA A 146 14.29 -12.33 -17.57
C ALA A 146 13.99 -13.67 -18.25
N VAL A 147 13.86 -13.67 -19.57
CA VAL A 147 13.51 -14.85 -20.37
C VAL A 147 14.41 -14.92 -21.61
N GLU A 148 14.96 -16.10 -21.88
CA GLU A 148 15.72 -16.37 -23.09
C GLU A 148 14.79 -16.35 -24.31
N LEU A 149 15.14 -15.55 -25.31
CA LEU A 149 14.40 -15.40 -26.56
C LEU A 149 14.86 -16.43 -27.59
N SER A 150 14.04 -16.64 -28.61
CA SER A 150 14.33 -17.56 -29.74
C SER A 150 15.67 -17.29 -30.47
N ASP A 151 16.17 -16.06 -30.43
CA ASP A 151 17.46 -15.66 -31.04
C ASP A 151 18.66 -15.80 -30.09
N ARG A 152 18.47 -16.43 -28.91
CA ARG A 152 19.46 -16.63 -27.84
C ARG A 152 19.83 -15.37 -27.05
N SER A 153 19.21 -14.22 -27.34
CA SER A 153 19.28 -13.07 -26.45
C SER A 153 18.32 -13.26 -25.26
N THR A 154 18.31 -12.32 -24.33
CA THR A 154 17.40 -12.31 -23.17
C THR A 154 16.52 -11.08 -23.23
N GLY A 155 15.21 -11.30 -23.18
CA GLY A 155 14.22 -10.27 -22.89
C GLY A 155 14.13 -10.05 -21.38
N VAL A 156 13.99 -8.80 -20.97
CA VAL A 156 13.88 -8.41 -19.56
C VAL A 156 12.66 -7.52 -19.41
N ARG A 157 11.87 -7.78 -18.38
CA ARG A 157 10.81 -6.90 -17.87
C ARG A 157 11.14 -6.52 -16.44
N ALA A 158 11.05 -5.24 -16.11
CA ALA A 158 11.02 -4.80 -14.73
C ALA A 158 9.65 -4.21 -14.43
N ASP A 159 9.08 -4.58 -13.28
CA ASP A 159 7.81 -4.07 -12.76
C ASP A 159 8.09 -3.30 -11.45
N ALA A 160 7.65 -2.06 -11.40
CA ALA A 160 7.71 -1.19 -10.23
C ALA A 160 6.29 -0.94 -9.70
N GLU A 161 6.00 -1.55 -8.57
CA GLU A 161 4.71 -1.45 -7.90
C GLU A 161 4.82 -0.50 -6.70
N VAL A 162 3.97 0.52 -6.67
CA VAL A 162 3.92 1.50 -5.58
C VAL A 162 2.49 1.65 -5.10
N ARG A 163 2.25 1.25 -3.85
CA ARG A 163 0.98 1.51 -3.17
C ARG A 163 0.91 2.94 -2.69
N TYR A 164 -0.30 3.48 -2.66
CA TYR A 164 -0.54 4.82 -2.15
C TYR A 164 -1.77 4.86 -1.25
N THR A 165 -1.79 5.84 -0.35
CA THR A 165 -2.93 6.07 0.53
C THR A 165 -4.07 6.71 -0.27
N ALA A 166 -5.20 6.01 -0.35
CA ALA A 166 -6.45 6.55 -0.87
C ALA A 166 -7.41 6.87 0.28
N PRO A 167 -8.03 8.07 0.32
CA PRO A 167 -9.13 8.33 1.23
C PRO A 167 -10.31 7.39 0.98
N ARG A 168 -11.02 6.99 2.04
CA ARG A 168 -12.26 6.22 1.91
C ARG A 168 -13.30 6.99 1.09
N LEU A 169 -13.85 6.35 0.06
CA LEU A 169 -14.96 6.91 -0.70
C LEU A 169 -16.20 7.04 0.18
N ALA A 170 -17.08 7.99 -0.13
CA ALA A 170 -18.32 8.21 0.64
C ALA A 170 -19.16 6.92 0.78
N ALA A 171 -19.26 6.13 -0.28
CA ALA A 171 -19.96 4.84 -0.28
C ALA A 171 -19.32 3.76 0.61
N GLN A 172 -18.07 3.96 1.03
CA GLN A 172 -17.33 3.05 1.90
C GLN A 172 -17.33 3.54 3.35
N ARG A 173 -17.81 4.76 3.63
CA ARG A 173 -17.83 5.29 5.00
C ARG A 173 -18.95 4.67 5.81
N ILE A 174 -18.75 4.62 7.12
CA ILE A 174 -19.77 4.12 8.04
C ILE A 174 -20.96 5.10 8.02
N PRO A 175 -22.17 4.62 7.68
CA PRO A 175 -23.31 5.52 7.53
C PRO A 175 -23.67 6.26 8.83
N PRO A 176 -24.17 7.50 8.76
CA PRO A 176 -24.56 8.33 9.91
C PRO A 176 -25.72 7.75 10.77
N GLN A 177 -26.45 6.76 10.24
CA GLN A 177 -27.49 6.04 10.95
C GLN A 177 -26.98 4.90 11.85
N ALA A 178 -25.74 4.45 11.67
CA ALA A 178 -25.17 3.39 12.49
C ALA A 178 -25.10 3.80 13.98
N HIS A 179 -25.62 2.96 14.86
CA HIS A 179 -25.62 3.21 16.30
C HIS A 179 -25.48 1.95 17.15
N VAL A 180 -25.28 0.82 16.49
CA VAL A 180 -24.82 -0.43 17.11
C VAL A 180 -23.50 -0.79 16.46
N LEU A 181 -22.50 -1.12 17.26
CA LEU A 181 -21.22 -1.67 16.81
C LEU A 181 -21.02 -3.02 17.47
N ASP A 182 -20.84 -4.06 16.68
CA ASP A 182 -20.34 -5.34 17.15
C ASP A 182 -18.86 -5.46 16.83
N VAL A 183 -18.08 -5.79 17.85
CA VAL A 183 -16.66 -6.06 17.76
C VAL A 183 -16.45 -7.54 18.03
N THR A 184 -15.90 -8.26 17.06
CA THR A 184 -15.49 -9.65 17.23
C THR A 184 -14.01 -9.79 16.98
N ILE A 185 -13.34 -10.61 17.79
CA ILE A 185 -11.95 -11.00 17.61
C ILE A 185 -11.96 -12.52 17.50
N ALA A 186 -11.54 -13.07 16.35
CA ALA A 186 -11.61 -14.50 16.10
C ALA A 186 -10.37 -14.99 15.34
N ASN A 187 -9.92 -16.21 15.62
CA ASN A 187 -9.00 -16.89 14.72
C ASN A 187 -9.77 -17.35 13.48
N TYR A 188 -9.03 -17.62 12.40
CA TYR A 188 -9.63 -18.14 11.18
C TYR A 188 -10.41 -19.42 11.46
N ASN A 189 -11.68 -19.47 11.02
CA ASN A 189 -12.61 -20.59 11.21
C ASN A 189 -12.84 -21.01 12.68
N SER A 190 -12.64 -20.12 13.65
CA SER A 190 -12.93 -20.38 15.07
C SER A 190 -14.12 -19.57 15.60
N SER A 191 -14.66 -20.00 16.73
CA SER A 191 -15.52 -19.14 17.55
C SER A 191 -14.76 -17.86 17.96
N PRO A 192 -15.45 -16.72 18.14
CA PRO A 192 -14.81 -15.50 18.61
C PRO A 192 -14.18 -15.69 19.99
N LEU A 193 -12.93 -15.26 20.12
CA LEU A 193 -12.23 -15.10 21.39
C LEU A 193 -12.85 -13.97 22.21
N VAL A 194 -13.28 -12.91 21.52
CA VAL A 194 -14.00 -11.78 22.09
C VAL A 194 -15.20 -11.47 21.20
N SER A 195 -16.35 -11.22 21.84
CA SER A 195 -17.52 -10.65 21.20
C SER A 195 -18.10 -9.57 22.11
N ARG A 196 -18.21 -8.34 21.60
CA ARG A 196 -18.70 -7.19 22.35
C ARG A 196 -19.61 -6.34 21.49
N THR A 197 -20.81 -6.06 21.98
CA THR A 197 -21.71 -5.08 21.39
C THR A 197 -21.60 -3.74 22.12
N VAL A 198 -21.49 -2.67 21.36
CA VAL A 198 -21.47 -1.27 21.82
C VAL A 198 -22.71 -0.58 21.26
N THR A 199 -23.55 -0.06 22.15
CA THR A 199 -24.80 0.65 21.81
C THR A 199 -24.79 2.12 22.22
N ASP A 200 -23.75 2.57 22.95
CA ASP A 200 -23.58 3.99 23.24
C ASP A 200 -23.32 4.77 21.94
N ARG A 201 -24.27 5.63 21.56
CA ARG A 201 -24.24 6.34 20.27
C ARG A 201 -22.98 7.19 20.10
N ALA A 202 -22.56 7.85 21.18
CA ALA A 202 -21.38 8.72 21.13
C ALA A 202 -20.10 7.88 20.92
N GLN A 203 -19.99 6.72 21.57
CA GLN A 203 -18.89 5.79 21.37
C GLN A 203 -18.88 5.18 19.98
N VAL A 204 -20.03 4.72 19.46
CA VAL A 204 -20.14 4.20 18.08
C VAL A 204 -19.70 5.25 17.07
N ARG A 205 -20.15 6.51 17.23
CA ARG A 205 -19.74 7.63 16.37
C ARG A 205 -18.26 7.91 16.45
N ARG A 206 -17.66 7.94 17.65
CA ARG A 206 -16.22 8.14 17.82
C ARG A 206 -15.39 7.07 17.11
N ILE A 207 -15.77 5.79 17.27
CA ILE A 207 -15.07 4.68 16.62
C ILE A 207 -15.27 4.76 15.10
N ALA A 208 -16.48 5.07 14.63
CA ALA A 208 -16.75 5.25 13.21
C ALA A 208 -15.87 6.36 12.60
N THR A 209 -15.72 7.50 13.28
CA THR A 209 -14.82 8.58 12.83
C THR A 209 -13.36 8.11 12.72
N VAL A 210 -12.88 7.31 13.67
CA VAL A 210 -11.52 6.75 13.60
C VAL A 210 -11.40 5.81 12.41
N VAL A 211 -12.33 4.86 12.25
CA VAL A 211 -12.30 3.87 11.16
C VAL A 211 -12.42 4.54 9.78
N ASP A 212 -13.28 5.55 9.63
CA ASP A 212 -13.43 6.31 8.39
C ASP A 212 -12.21 7.21 8.08
N GLY A 213 -11.42 7.55 9.11
CA GLY A 213 -10.19 8.32 8.99
C GLY A 213 -8.94 7.47 8.72
N LEU A 214 -9.02 6.14 8.81
CA LEU A 214 -7.89 5.26 8.51
C LEU A 214 -7.58 5.28 6.99
N PRO A 215 -6.29 5.27 6.60
CA PRO A 215 -5.91 5.13 5.20
C PRO A 215 -6.48 3.83 4.64
N PHE A 216 -7.13 3.92 3.48
CA PHE A 216 -7.85 2.79 2.90
C PHE A 216 -7.05 2.17 1.75
N VAL A 217 -6.53 0.97 1.99
CA VAL A 217 -5.89 0.14 0.96
C VAL A 217 -6.89 -0.96 0.57
N ALA A 218 -7.76 -0.66 -0.38
CA ALA A 218 -8.74 -1.63 -0.89
C ALA A 218 -8.12 -2.55 -1.94
N SER A 219 -8.63 -3.78 -2.03
CA SER A 219 -8.55 -4.58 -3.26
C SER A 219 -9.25 -3.89 -4.43
N LEU A 220 -9.03 -4.41 -5.64
CA LEU A 220 -9.78 -4.05 -6.86
C LEU A 220 -11.31 -3.98 -6.69
N ARG A 221 -11.89 -4.66 -5.69
CA ARG A 221 -13.34 -4.68 -5.40
C ARG A 221 -13.76 -3.87 -4.18
N GLY A 222 -12.87 -3.09 -3.57
CA GLY A 222 -13.18 -2.33 -2.35
C GLY A 222 -13.22 -3.19 -1.08
N VAL A 223 -12.77 -4.45 -1.16
CA VAL A 223 -12.68 -5.37 -0.01
C VAL A 223 -11.24 -5.37 0.49
N ALA A 224 -10.99 -5.36 1.80
CA ALA A 224 -9.63 -5.52 2.30
C ALA A 224 -9.11 -6.93 1.94
N PHE A 225 -7.88 -7.04 1.41
CA PHE A 225 -7.22 -8.34 1.31
C PHE A 225 -6.95 -8.85 2.72
N SER A 226 -7.60 -9.95 3.08
CA SER A 226 -7.24 -10.74 4.25
C SER A 226 -6.77 -12.08 3.73
N CYS A 227 -5.53 -12.44 4.06
CA CYS A 227 -5.01 -13.81 3.90
C CYS A 227 -5.00 -14.47 5.27
N PRO A 228 -6.17 -14.78 5.87
CA PRO A 228 -6.24 -15.22 7.25
C PRO A 228 -5.59 -16.60 7.46
N ALA A 229 -5.41 -17.40 6.39
CA ALA A 229 -4.65 -18.64 6.45
C ALA A 229 -3.13 -18.44 6.65
N LEU A 230 -2.60 -17.26 6.30
CA LEU A 230 -1.18 -16.91 6.43
C LEU A 230 -0.89 -16.03 7.66
N MET A 231 -1.91 -15.54 8.35
CA MET A 231 -1.78 -14.72 9.55
C MET A 231 -2.29 -15.51 10.76
N PRO A 232 -1.42 -16.05 11.64
CA PRO A 232 -1.84 -16.78 12.83
C PRO A 232 -2.48 -15.88 13.91
N ALA A 233 -2.60 -14.58 13.64
CA ALA A 233 -3.19 -13.62 14.55
C ALA A 233 -4.73 -13.61 14.42
N PRO A 234 -5.45 -13.36 15.54
CA PRO A 234 -6.88 -13.12 15.49
C PRO A 234 -7.21 -11.94 14.57
N THR A 235 -8.34 -12.04 13.87
CA THR A 235 -8.90 -10.96 13.04
C THR A 235 -9.92 -10.18 13.85
N ASP A 236 -9.73 -8.86 13.92
CA ASP A 236 -10.66 -7.92 14.51
C ASP A 236 -11.70 -7.50 13.46
N THR A 237 -12.98 -7.77 13.72
CA THR A 237 -14.10 -7.39 12.84
C THR A 237 -14.98 -6.37 13.55
N PHE A 238 -15.25 -5.26 12.84
CA PHE A 238 -16.13 -4.18 13.31
C PHE A 238 -17.36 -4.13 12.41
N THR A 239 -18.54 -4.46 12.97
CA THR A 239 -19.81 -4.44 12.23
C THR A 239 -20.67 -3.30 12.75
N PHE A 240 -20.93 -2.31 11.89
CA PHE A 240 -21.77 -1.15 12.21
C PHE A 240 -23.20 -1.35 11.67
N ARG A 241 -24.21 -1.17 12.52
CA ARG A 241 -25.63 -1.41 12.18
C ARG A 241 -26.52 -0.24 12.63
N ALA A 242 -27.62 0.00 11.90
CA ALA A 242 -28.64 0.96 12.31
C ALA A 242 -29.71 0.35 13.23
N SER A 243 -29.66 -0.95 13.53
CA SER A 243 -30.51 -1.56 14.55
C SER A 243 -29.90 -2.86 15.09
N PRO A 244 -30.27 -3.31 16.31
CA PRO A 244 -29.85 -4.61 16.84
C PRO A 244 -30.37 -5.81 16.03
N ALA A 245 -31.53 -5.67 15.37
CA ALA A 245 -32.22 -6.73 14.62
C ALA A 245 -31.82 -6.79 13.12
N GLY A 246 -31.12 -5.79 12.60
CA GLY A 246 -30.63 -5.75 11.22
C GLY A 246 -31.39 -4.76 10.32
N ALA A 247 -30.64 -4.18 9.38
CA ALA A 247 -30.86 -2.91 8.66
C ALA A 247 -30.68 -1.68 9.55
#